data_AF-A0A8X7UYE4-F1
#
_entry.id   AF-A0A8X7UYE4-F1
#
_cell.length_a   1.000
_cell.length_b   1.000
_cell.length_c   1.000
_cell.angle_alpha   90.00
_cell.angle_beta   90.00
_cell.angle_gamma   90.00
#
_symmetry.space_group_name_H-M   'P 1'
#
loop_
_entity.id
_entity.type
_entity.pdbx_description
1 polymer ?
#
loop_
_entity_poly.entity_id
_entity_poly.type
_entity_poly.pdbx_seq_one_letter_code
_entity_poly.pdbx_strand_id
1 'polypeptide(L)'
;MKFHCAFGPNVHSNLVCVNDRFYCFTSGGVLFEFDPASRTLSHQAWDDVRFPEIHNNEWSYLPKELYLMEQKGELILMYTYGAEKPVMYKLVSSKWEEMSSTLDGLTIFASMYSSETRMDVLGMKNSVYFPKYGLRNNMQCVSYSYNDARYYPDQPERRLLCPVDSLWIDPPPFLRLFCM
;
A
#
# COMPACT_ATOMS: atom_id res chain seq x y z
N MET A 1 3.65 21.46 2.64
CA MET A 1 4.99 20.84 2.69
C MET A 1 5.04 19.77 1.61
N LYS A 2 5.93 19.87 0.61
CA LYS A 2 6.11 18.82 -0.41
C LYS A 2 7.20 17.87 0.09
N PHE A 3 6.81 16.67 0.49
CA PHE A 3 7.76 15.59 0.76
C PHE A 3 8.08 14.92 -0.57
N HIS A 4 9.31 15.07 -1.02
CA HIS A 4 9.83 14.29 -2.13
C HIS A 4 10.84 13.29 -1.55
N CYS A 5 10.36 12.14 -1.10
CA CYS A 5 11.26 11.02 -0.85
C CYS A 5 11.71 10.50 -2.22
N ALA A 6 12.87 10.97 -2.67
CA ALA A 6 13.55 10.39 -3.81
C ALA A 6 14.16 9.04 -3.36
N PHE A 7 13.31 8.02 -3.30
CA PHE A 7 13.82 6.66 -3.39
C PHE A 7 14.46 6.54 -4.79
N GLY A 8 15.58 5.81 -4.90
CA GLY A 8 16.22 5.58 -6.21
C GLY A 8 15.30 4.82 -7.18
N PRO A 9 15.79 4.04 -8.14
CA PRO A 9 14.93 3.26 -9.05
C PRO A 9 14.09 2.15 -8.36
N ASN A 10 14.00 2.15 -7.03
CA ASN A 10 13.36 1.13 -6.22
C ASN A 10 11.87 1.45 -6.04
N VAL A 11 11.03 0.42 -6.20
CA VAL A 11 9.59 0.48 -5.93
C VAL A 11 9.38 0.83 -4.45
N HIS A 12 8.42 1.71 -4.17
CA HIS A 12 8.05 2.09 -2.81
C HIS A 12 6.53 2.13 -2.66
N SER A 13 6.07 2.09 -1.41
CA SER A 13 4.66 2.22 -1.09
C SER A 13 4.16 3.65 -1.20
N ASN A 14 2.85 3.83 -1.11
CA ASN A 14 2.27 5.12 -0.74
C ASN A 14 2.76 5.59 0.64
N LEU A 15 2.61 6.90 0.90
CA LEU A 15 2.85 7.50 2.22
C LEU A 15 1.64 7.27 3.12
N VAL A 16 1.86 6.93 4.39
CA VAL A 16 0.81 6.76 5.40
C VAL A 16 1.11 7.64 6.59
N CYS A 17 0.09 8.27 7.17
CA CYS A 17 0.23 8.99 8.44
C CYS A 17 -0.37 8.17 9.57
N VAL A 18 0.43 7.88 10.60
CA VAL A 18 0.00 7.14 11.80
C VAL A 18 0.59 7.84 13.02
N ASN A 19 -0.22 8.14 14.03
CA ASN A 19 0.24 8.77 15.29
C ASN A 19 1.18 9.96 15.05
N ASP A 20 0.76 10.87 14.17
CA ASP A 20 1.46 12.11 13.80
C ASP A 20 2.82 11.92 13.08
N ARG A 21 3.12 10.70 12.64
CA ARG A 21 4.34 10.34 11.90
C ARG A 21 3.98 9.89 10.49
N PHE A 22 4.92 10.06 9.55
CA PHE A 22 4.76 9.61 8.18
C PHE A 22 5.60 8.38 7.90
N TYR A 23 5.03 7.40 7.22
CA TYR A 23 5.66 6.12 6.93
C TYR A 23 5.65 5.81 5.44
N CYS A 24 6.74 5.23 4.94
CA CYS A 24 6.84 4.68 3.60
C CYS A 24 7.72 3.42 3.64
N PHE A 25 7.35 2.41 2.86
CA PHE A 25 8.08 1.15 2.76
C PHE A 25 8.69 0.98 1.38
N THR A 26 9.90 0.44 1.31
CA THR A 26 10.61 0.24 0.03
C THR A 26 10.75 -1.23 -0.31
N SER A 27 10.89 -1.53 -1.61
CA SER A 27 11.15 -2.87 -2.11
C SER A 27 12.48 -3.48 -1.63
N GLY A 28 13.37 -2.66 -1.05
CA GLY A 28 14.57 -3.11 -0.35
C GLY A 28 14.32 -3.63 1.07
N GLY A 29 13.06 -3.74 1.49
CA GLY A 29 12.72 -4.22 2.84
C GLY A 29 12.94 -3.18 3.93
N VAL A 30 12.91 -1.89 3.60
CA VAL A 30 13.17 -0.80 4.56
C VAL A 30 11.92 0.03 4.78
N LEU A 31 11.50 0.15 6.05
CA LEU A 31 10.49 1.08 6.51
C LEU A 31 11.16 2.40 6.90
N PHE A 32 10.73 3.49 6.28
CA PHE A 32 11.12 4.84 6.66
C PHE A 32 10.03 5.46 7.52
N GLU A 33 10.45 6.15 8.57
CA GLU A 33 9.60 6.95 9.45
C GLU A 33 10.11 8.38 9.47
N PHE A 34 9.22 9.32 9.17
CA PHE A 34 9.48 10.75 9.26
C PHE A 34 8.64 11.38 10.36
N ASP A 35 9.33 12.01 11.31
CA ASP A 35 8.73 12.79 12.39
C ASP A 35 8.71 14.28 11.98
N PRO A 36 7.54 14.86 11.68
CA PRO A 36 7.45 16.25 11.28
C PRO A 36 7.78 17.24 12.40
N ALA A 37 7.60 16.87 13.67
CA ALA A 37 7.84 17.75 14.80
C ALA A 37 9.34 17.94 15.06
N SER A 38 10.10 16.84 15.03
CA SER A 38 11.56 16.87 15.20
C SER A 38 12.33 17.04 13.88
N ARG A 39 11.66 16.90 12.74
CA ARG A 39 12.26 16.87 11.38
C ARG A 39 13.29 15.77 11.21
N THR A 40 13.09 14.64 11.89
CA THR A 40 13.99 13.49 11.79
C THR A 40 13.43 12.41 10.88
N LEU A 41 14.31 11.83 10.07
CA LEU A 41 14.04 10.63 9.28
C LEU A 41 14.78 9.46 9.93
N SER A 42 14.04 8.45 10.39
CA SER A 42 14.58 7.17 10.85
C SER A 42 14.21 6.07 9.86
N HIS A 43 14.90 4.94 9.94
CA HIS A 43 14.60 3.78 9.12
C HIS A 43 14.77 2.50 9.93
N GLN A 44 13.99 1.49 9.56
CA GLN A 44 14.07 0.15 10.12
C GLN A 44 14.16 -0.84 8.96
N ALA A 45 15.26 -1.59 8.90
CA ALA A 45 15.39 -2.71 7.99
C ALA A 45 14.56 -3.89 8.49
N TRP A 46 13.94 -4.61 7.57
CA TRP A 46 13.32 -5.89 7.85
C TRP A 46 14.36 -6.98 7.64
N ASP A 47 14.83 -7.57 8.73
CA ASP A 47 15.96 -8.52 8.69
C ASP A 47 15.62 -9.89 8.07
N ASP A 48 14.35 -10.28 8.04
CA ASP A 48 13.87 -11.63 7.66
C ASP A 48 13.30 -11.66 6.23
N VAL A 49 14.05 -11.15 5.26
CA VAL A 49 13.56 -10.98 3.88
C VAL A 49 13.37 -12.33 3.18
N ARG A 50 12.22 -12.96 3.44
CA ARG A 50 11.49 -13.79 2.49
C ARG A 50 10.46 -12.94 1.76
N PHE A 51 10.88 -11.79 1.21
CA PHE A 51 10.11 -11.23 0.11
C PHE A 51 10.16 -12.25 -1.02
N PRO A 52 9.03 -12.75 -1.53
CA PRO A 52 9.04 -13.62 -2.70
C PRO A 52 9.66 -12.83 -3.84
N GLU A 53 10.93 -13.10 -4.11
CA GLU A 53 11.58 -12.88 -5.39
C GLU A 53 11.46 -11.46 -5.98
N ILE A 54 11.66 -10.40 -5.18
CA ILE A 54 11.95 -9.09 -5.78
C ILE A 54 13.26 -9.15 -6.60
N HIS A 55 14.18 -10.03 -6.19
CA HIS A 55 15.49 -10.24 -6.82
C HIS A 55 15.58 -11.42 -7.79
N ASN A 56 14.51 -12.17 -8.04
CA ASN A 56 14.57 -13.22 -9.04
C ASN A 56 14.41 -12.58 -10.43
N ASN A 57 15.53 -12.47 -11.13
CA ASN A 57 15.64 -11.82 -12.44
C ASN A 57 14.90 -12.60 -13.56
N GLU A 58 14.41 -13.81 -13.26
CA GLU A 58 13.71 -14.67 -14.20
C GLU A 58 12.35 -14.12 -14.66
N TRP A 59 11.74 -13.21 -13.88
CA TRP A 59 10.37 -12.71 -14.12
C TRP A 59 10.27 -11.18 -14.03
N SER A 60 11.29 -10.47 -14.54
CA SER A 60 11.45 -9.01 -14.51
C SER A 60 10.36 -8.18 -15.22
N TYR A 61 9.36 -8.81 -15.83
CA TYR A 61 8.32 -8.18 -16.65
C TYR A 61 6.95 -8.09 -15.97
N LEU A 62 6.74 -8.72 -14.81
CA LEU A 62 5.48 -8.61 -14.08
C LEU A 62 5.51 -7.43 -13.09
N PRO A 63 4.46 -6.58 -13.07
CA PRO A 63 4.40 -5.44 -12.17
C PRO A 63 4.38 -5.92 -10.71
N LYS A 64 5.22 -5.28 -9.90
CA LYS A 64 5.34 -5.45 -8.45
C LYS A 64 4.91 -4.13 -7.82
N GLU A 65 3.92 -4.18 -6.94
CA GLU A 65 3.43 -2.98 -6.25
C GLU A 65 3.42 -3.22 -4.74
N LEU A 66 3.68 -2.15 -4.01
CA LEU A 66 3.70 -2.11 -2.56
C LEU A 66 2.68 -1.09 -2.11
N TYR A 67 1.87 -1.47 -1.13
CA TYR A 67 0.87 -0.60 -0.55
C TYR A 67 1.04 -0.64 0.96
N LEU A 68 1.18 0.53 1.57
CA LEU A 68 1.25 0.65 3.01
C LEU A 68 -0.04 1.30 3.48
N MET A 69 -0.66 0.75 4.51
CA MET A 69 -1.91 1.26 5.07
C MET A 69 -1.87 1.20 6.59
N GLU A 70 -2.78 1.93 7.21
CA GLU A 70 -2.99 1.92 8.65
C GLU A 70 -4.31 1.24 8.98
N GLN A 71 -4.35 0.52 10.11
CA GLN A 71 -5.57 -0.03 10.67
C GLN A 71 -5.46 -0.04 12.20
N LYS A 72 -6.28 0.77 12.88
CA LYS A 72 -6.34 0.88 14.36
C LYS A 72 -4.98 1.18 15.04
N GLY A 73 -4.18 2.05 14.43
CA GLY A 73 -2.85 2.46 14.87
C GLY A 73 -1.72 1.54 14.42
N GLU A 74 -2.04 0.46 13.69
CA GLU A 74 -1.07 -0.55 13.26
C GLU A 74 -0.81 -0.43 11.76
N LEU A 75 0.45 -0.59 11.36
CA LEU A 75 0.84 -0.58 9.95
C LEU A 75 0.63 -1.96 9.33
N ILE A 76 0.05 -1.95 8.13
CA ILE A 76 -0.16 -3.13 7.30
C ILE A 76 0.51 -2.87 5.94
N LEU A 77 1.31 -3.83 5.48
CA LEU A 77 1.97 -3.82 4.18
C LEU A 77 1.29 -4.86 3.29
N MET A 78 0.88 -4.45 2.10
CA MET A 78 0.39 -5.34 1.05
C MET A 78 1.40 -5.37 -0.10
N TYR A 79 1.70 -6.58 -0.56
CA TYR A 79 2.49 -6.84 -1.74
C TYR A 79 1.63 -7.53 -2.79
N THR A 80 1.66 -7.02 -4.02
CA THR A 80 0.99 -7.63 -5.16
C THR A 80 2.00 -7.97 -6.24
N TYR A 81 1.83 -9.14 -6.84
CA TYR A 81 2.66 -9.61 -7.95
C TYR A 81 1.78 -10.21 -9.04
N GLY A 82 1.75 -9.55 -10.21
CA GLY A 82 1.01 -10.07 -11.36
C GLY A 82 -0.46 -10.39 -11.03
N ALA A 83 -0.88 -11.65 -11.28
CA ALA A 83 -2.24 -12.15 -11.03
C ALA A 83 -2.34 -12.96 -9.74
N GLU A 84 -1.28 -12.95 -8.93
CA GLU A 84 -1.22 -13.75 -7.72
C GLU A 84 -2.05 -13.11 -6.62
N LYS A 85 -2.39 -13.93 -5.63
CA LYS A 85 -3.03 -13.49 -4.39
C LYS A 85 -2.19 -12.36 -3.75
N PRO A 86 -2.80 -11.22 -3.38
CA PRO A 86 -2.13 -10.20 -2.58
C PRO A 86 -1.66 -10.78 -1.23
N VAL A 87 -0.40 -10.54 -0.89
CA VAL A 87 0.21 -10.99 0.36
C VAL A 87 0.26 -9.83 1.34
N MET A 88 -0.10 -10.09 2.60
CA MET A 88 -0.30 -9.06 3.61
C MET A 88 0.61 -9.32 4.80
N TYR A 89 1.20 -8.26 5.34
CA TYR A 89 2.00 -8.29 6.55
C TYR A 89 1.55 -7.21 7.51
N LYS A 90 1.61 -7.50 8.81
CA LYS A 90 1.30 -6.56 9.88
C LYS A 90 2.57 -6.28 10.68
N LEU A 91 2.79 -5.01 11.03
CA LEU A 91 3.90 -4.63 11.91
C LEU A 91 3.49 -4.83 13.38
N VAL A 92 4.05 -5.85 14.02
CA VAL A 92 3.82 -6.21 15.42
C VAL A 92 5.15 -6.13 16.18
N SER A 93 5.25 -5.24 17.17
CA SER A 93 6.47 -5.09 18.00
C SER A 93 7.76 -4.95 17.18
N SER A 94 7.75 -4.09 16.16
CA SER A 94 8.85 -3.87 15.21
C SER A 94 9.21 -5.08 14.35
N LYS A 95 8.36 -6.11 14.25
CA LYS A 95 8.52 -7.23 13.33
C LYS A 95 7.34 -7.33 12.39
N TRP A 96 7.61 -7.64 11.14
CA TRP A 96 6.57 -7.89 10.15
C TRP A 96 6.14 -9.35 10.22
N GLU A 97 4.86 -9.58 10.46
CA GLU A 97 4.26 -10.90 10.53
C GLU A 97 3.27 -11.07 9.38
N GLU A 98 3.36 -12.17 8.64
CA GLU A 98 2.41 -12.47 7.57
C GLU A 98 1.02 -12.63 8.17
N MET A 99 0.04 -11.92 7.62
CA MET A 99 -1.34 -12.06 8.03
C MET A 99 -1.91 -13.38 7.49
N SER A 100 -2.87 -13.95 8.22
CA SER A 100 -3.52 -15.19 7.79
C SER A 100 -4.19 -15.04 6.41
N SER A 101 -4.64 -16.16 5.83
CA SER A 101 -5.37 -16.12 4.56
C SER A 101 -6.68 -15.34 4.60
N THR A 102 -7.19 -14.98 5.78
CA THR A 102 -8.36 -14.12 5.96
C THR A 102 -7.94 -12.70 6.33
N LEU A 103 -8.63 -11.72 5.76
CA LEU A 103 -8.49 -10.31 6.12
C LEU A 103 -9.30 -9.91 7.37
N ASP A 104 -9.85 -10.89 8.10
CA ASP A 104 -10.66 -10.70 9.31
C ASP A 104 -11.79 -9.67 9.17
N GLY A 105 -12.40 -9.64 7.98
CA GLY A 105 -13.49 -8.74 7.64
C GLY A 105 -13.05 -7.40 7.04
N LEU A 106 -11.75 -7.15 6.87
CA LEU A 106 -11.26 -5.92 6.24
C LEU A 106 -11.62 -5.86 4.75
N THR A 107 -11.94 -4.65 4.33
CA THR A 107 -12.01 -4.21 2.95
C THR A 107 -10.85 -3.27 2.72
N ILE A 108 -10.07 -3.51 1.67
CA ILE A 108 -8.90 -2.69 1.33
C ILE A 108 -9.18 -1.98 0.01
N PHE A 109 -8.94 -0.67 -0.03
CA PHE A 109 -8.92 0.12 -1.25
C PHE A 109 -7.48 0.54 -1.50
N ALA A 110 -6.92 0.14 -2.64
CA ALA A 110 -5.51 0.35 -2.94
C ALA A 110 -5.34 1.00 -4.32
N SER A 111 -4.58 2.09 -4.36
CA SER A 111 -4.20 2.82 -5.57
C SER A 111 -2.73 3.22 -5.49
N MET A 112 -2.15 3.66 -6.62
CA MET A 112 -0.73 4.04 -6.69
C MET A 112 -0.32 5.06 -5.60
N TYR A 113 -1.21 5.97 -5.20
CA TYR A 113 -0.87 7.07 -4.30
C TYR A 113 -1.41 6.92 -2.88
N SER A 114 -2.40 6.07 -2.67
CA SER A 114 -3.06 5.91 -1.38
C SER A 114 -3.61 4.50 -1.24
N SER A 115 -3.57 3.99 -0.03
CA SER A 115 -4.34 2.82 0.35
C SER A 115 -5.01 3.02 1.69
N GLU A 116 -6.16 2.37 1.84
CA GLU A 116 -7.07 2.57 2.96
C GLU A 116 -7.81 1.28 3.30
N THR A 117 -8.10 1.12 4.59
CA THR A 117 -8.79 -0.01 5.18
C THR A 117 -10.15 0.40 5.72
N ARG A 118 -11.12 -0.51 5.63
CA ARG A 118 -12.47 -0.36 6.19
C ARG A 118 -12.96 -1.70 6.74
N MET A 119 -13.85 -1.66 7.73
CA MET A 119 -14.50 -2.88 8.29
C MET A 119 -16.02 -2.86 8.15
N ASP A 120 -16.61 -1.70 7.87
CA ASP A 120 -18.02 -1.40 7.92
C ASP A 120 -18.69 -1.32 6.53
N VAL A 121 -17.97 -1.72 5.47
CA VAL A 121 -18.50 -1.74 4.11
C VAL A 121 -19.27 -3.05 3.87
N LEU A 122 -20.59 -2.93 3.77
CA LEU A 122 -21.48 -4.08 3.55
C LEU A 122 -21.17 -4.79 2.21
N GLY A 123 -21.05 -6.12 2.25
CA GLY A 123 -20.85 -6.95 1.06
C GLY A 123 -19.44 -6.92 0.45
N MET A 124 -18.50 -6.15 1.02
CA MET A 124 -17.15 -5.94 0.45
C MET A 124 -16.03 -6.50 1.34
N LYS A 125 -16.39 -7.28 2.36
CA LYS A 125 -15.45 -7.83 3.34
C LYS A 125 -14.51 -8.83 2.69
N ASN A 126 -13.33 -8.97 3.27
CA ASN A 126 -12.29 -9.90 2.82
C ASN A 126 -11.90 -9.70 1.36
N SER A 127 -11.83 -8.45 0.92
CA SER A 127 -11.54 -8.12 -0.47
C SER A 127 -10.64 -6.88 -0.61
N VAL A 128 -9.84 -6.88 -1.67
CA VAL A 128 -9.00 -5.74 -2.09
C VAL A 128 -9.58 -5.15 -3.36
N TYR A 129 -9.68 -3.84 -3.45
CA TYR A 129 -10.22 -3.10 -4.57
C TYR A 129 -9.18 -2.15 -5.15
N PHE A 130 -8.95 -2.28 -6.45
CA PHE A 130 -8.03 -1.47 -7.24
C PHE A 130 -8.83 -0.66 -8.26
N PRO A 131 -8.70 0.68 -8.27
CA PRO A 131 -9.30 1.47 -9.33
C PRO A 131 -8.55 1.23 -10.65
N LYS A 132 -9.29 1.10 -11.76
CA LYS A 132 -8.76 1.08 -13.13
C LYS A 132 -9.30 2.30 -13.86
N TYR A 133 -8.43 3.22 -14.26
CA TYR A 133 -8.84 4.39 -15.03
C TYR A 133 -8.64 4.10 -16.51
N GLY A 134 -9.72 3.76 -17.22
CA GLY A 134 -9.66 3.63 -18.67
C GLY A 134 -9.48 4.99 -19.36
N LEU A 135 -8.75 5.02 -20.49
CA LEU A 135 -8.59 6.20 -21.36
C LEU A 135 -9.91 6.73 -21.96
N ARG A 136 -11.03 6.02 -21.76
CA ARG A 136 -12.38 6.40 -22.20
C ARG A 136 -13.39 6.09 -21.10
N ASN A 137 -13.65 7.05 -20.21
CA ASN A 137 -14.82 7.24 -19.32
C ASN A 137 -15.50 6.05 -18.62
N ASN A 138 -14.97 4.84 -18.66
CA ASN A 138 -15.47 3.68 -17.94
C ASN A 138 -14.48 3.37 -16.82
N MET A 139 -14.62 4.04 -15.68
CA MET A 139 -13.99 3.62 -14.44
C MET A 139 -14.43 2.19 -14.16
N GLN A 140 -13.49 1.25 -14.25
CA GLN A 140 -13.71 -0.13 -13.86
C GLN A 140 -12.95 -0.34 -12.55
N CYS A 141 -13.43 -1.23 -11.70
CA CYS A 141 -12.69 -1.67 -10.53
C CYS A 141 -12.25 -3.11 -10.76
N VAL A 142 -11.00 -3.40 -10.42
CA VAL A 142 -10.51 -4.77 -10.27
C VAL A 142 -10.51 -5.08 -8.79
N SER A 143 -11.05 -6.22 -8.38
CA SER A 143 -11.00 -6.62 -6.98
C SER A 143 -10.50 -8.04 -6.79
N TYR A 144 -9.74 -8.30 -5.73
CA TYR A 144 -9.39 -9.64 -5.29
C TYR A 144 -10.26 -10.03 -4.09
N SER A 145 -10.98 -11.15 -4.19
CA SER A 145 -11.74 -11.74 -3.08
C SER A 145 -10.90 -12.81 -2.42
N TYR A 146 -10.61 -12.67 -1.12
CA TYR A 146 -9.93 -13.73 -0.36
C TYR A 146 -10.85 -14.92 -0.09
N ASN A 147 -12.17 -14.70 -0.02
CA ASN A 147 -13.14 -15.78 0.15
C ASN A 147 -13.18 -16.69 -1.08
N ASP A 148 -13.13 -16.09 -2.28
CA ASP A 148 -13.20 -16.83 -3.55
C ASP A 148 -11.81 -17.16 -4.12
N ALA A 149 -10.76 -16.63 -3.49
CA ALA A 149 -9.36 -16.73 -3.90
C ALA A 149 -9.09 -16.32 -5.37
N ARG A 150 -9.79 -15.29 -5.88
CA ARG A 150 -9.65 -14.84 -7.28
C ARG A 150 -9.89 -13.35 -7.50
N TYR A 151 -9.49 -12.88 -8.68
CA TYR A 151 -9.74 -11.53 -9.17
C TYR A 151 -11.10 -11.40 -9.88
N TYR A 152 -11.69 -10.21 -9.80
CA TYR A 152 -12.91 -9.82 -10.49
C TYR A 152 -12.68 -8.50 -11.24
N PRO A 153 -12.90 -8.45 -12.56
CA PRO A 153 -13.08 -9.60 -13.46
C PRO A 153 -11.82 -10.49 -13.50
N ASP A 154 -11.96 -11.76 -13.91
CA ASP A 154 -10.88 -12.79 -13.90
C ASP A 154 -9.63 -12.37 -14.73
N GLN A 155 -9.73 -11.35 -15.58
CA GLN A 155 -8.62 -10.76 -16.34
C GLN A 155 -8.42 -9.28 -16.02
N PRO A 156 -7.42 -8.92 -15.18
CA PRO A 156 -7.02 -7.53 -15.04
C PRO A 156 -6.29 -7.07 -16.32
N GLU A 157 -6.92 -6.24 -17.15
CA GLU A 157 -6.16 -5.49 -18.17
C GLU A 157 -5.36 -4.37 -17.49
N ARG A 158 -4.03 -4.53 -17.52
CA ARG A 158 -3.08 -3.95 -16.55
C ARG A 158 -2.43 -2.62 -16.90
N ARG A 159 -2.62 -2.07 -18.11
CA ARG A 159 -1.81 -0.93 -18.58
C ARG A 159 -2.27 0.45 -18.12
N LEU A 160 -3.34 0.55 -17.34
CA LEU A 160 -3.93 1.82 -16.93
C LEU A 160 -4.52 1.77 -15.51
N LEU A 161 -3.73 1.31 -14.54
CA LEU A 161 -4.00 1.51 -13.11
C LEU A 161 -3.70 2.96 -12.64
N CYS A 162 -3.97 3.91 -13.56
CA CYS A 162 -4.27 5.33 -13.37
C CYS A 162 -3.08 6.31 -13.41
N PRO A 163 -3.03 7.21 -14.42
CA PRO A 163 -2.18 8.39 -14.43
C PRO A 163 -3.02 9.59 -13.99
N VAL A 164 -3.13 9.84 -12.69
CA VAL A 164 -3.54 11.17 -12.22
C VAL A 164 -2.37 11.72 -11.46
N ASP A 165 -1.67 12.68 -12.06
CA ASP A 165 -0.35 13.18 -11.65
C ASP A 165 -0.31 13.88 -10.27
N SER A 166 -1.37 13.80 -9.46
CA SER A 166 -1.45 14.48 -8.17
C SER A 166 -2.50 13.87 -7.24
N LEU A 167 -2.07 13.33 -6.10
CA LEU A 167 -2.92 13.10 -4.92
C LEU A 167 -2.66 14.22 -3.90
N TRP A 168 -3.71 14.92 -3.49
CA TRP A 168 -3.62 15.88 -2.40
C TRP A 168 -3.89 15.16 -1.08
N ILE A 169 -2.91 15.16 -0.17
CA ILE A 169 -3.08 14.68 1.20
C ILE A 169 -3.39 15.92 2.04
N ASP A 170 -4.58 15.97 2.62
CA ASP A 170 -4.89 17.01 3.58
C ASP A 170 -3.97 16.89 4.80
N PRO A 171 -3.35 17.99 5.27
CA PRO A 171 -2.49 17.93 6.42
C PRO A 171 -3.33 17.51 7.64
N PRO A 172 -2.85 16.53 8.43
CA PRO A 172 -3.52 16.14 9.65
C PRO A 172 -3.66 17.35 10.61
N PRO A 173 -4.68 17.35 11.48
CA PRO A 173 -5.07 18.54 12.24
C PRO A 173 -3.93 19.23 13.01
N PHE A 174 -2.96 18.46 13.52
CA PHE A 174 -1.83 18.97 14.28
C PHE A 174 -0.82 19.77 13.44
N LEU A 175 -0.72 19.53 12.12
CA LEU A 175 0.14 20.31 11.22
C LEU A 175 -0.47 21.65 10.82
N ARG A 176 -1.78 21.85 11.03
CA ARG A 176 -2.45 23.12 10.72
C ARG A 176 -2.04 24.25 11.67
N LEU A 177 -1.50 23.91 12.84
CA LEU A 177 -1.05 24.88 13.86
C LEU A 177 0.31 25.53 13.54
N PHE A 178 1.09 24.96 12.60
CA PHE A 178 2.41 25.47 12.21
C PHE A 178 2.38 26.29 10.91
N CYS A 179 1.19 26.59 10.38
CA CYS A 179 0.96 27.52 9.26
C CYS A 179 0.06 28.68 9.72
N MET A 180 0.56 29.51 10.63
CA MET A 180 0.13 30.90 10.82
C MET A 180 1.36 31.80 10.83
#